data_AF-A0A0C5CRI7-F1
#
_entry.id   AF-A0A0C5CRI7-F1
#
_cell.length_a   1.000
_cell.length_b   1.000
_cell.length_c   1.000
_cell.angle_alpha   90.00
_cell.angle_beta   90.00
_cell.angle_gamma   90.00
#
_symmetry.space_group_name_H-M   'P 1'
#
loop_
_entity.id
_entity.type
_entity.pdbx_description
1 polymer ?
#
loop_
_entity_poly.entity_id
_entity_poly.type
_entity_poly.pdbx_seq_one_letter_code
_entity_poly.pdbx_strand_id
1 'polypeptide(L)' 'MMAYFNNQKEPVPEVETTVWACTNDDCNGFMRENFTFEEKPHCPLCHSDMKKEVRVLPVIGS' A
#
# COMPACT_ATOMS: atom_id res chain seq x y z
N MET A 1 -38.28 -21.70 5.72
CA MET A 1 -37.60 -20.53 6.33
C MET A 1 -36.29 -20.35 5.56
N MET A 2 -36.21 -19.37 4.67
CA MET A 2 -35.00 -19.17 3.86
C MET A 2 -33.95 -18.41 4.69
N ALA A 3 -32.80 -19.06 4.93
CA ALA A 3 -31.65 -18.44 5.57
C ALA A 3 -30.87 -17.63 4.52
N TYR A 4 -30.95 -16.31 4.60
CA TYR A 4 -30.13 -15.41 3.80
C TYR A 4 -28.77 -15.28 4.50
N PHE A 5 -27.76 -16.01 4.01
CA PHE A 5 -26.37 -15.80 4.41
C PHE A 5 -25.90 -14.46 3.83
N ASN A 6 -26.08 -13.38 4.61
CA ASN A 6 -25.56 -12.08 4.26
C ASN A 6 -24.03 -12.15 4.43
N ASN A 7 -23.30 -12.29 3.32
CA ASN A 7 -21.84 -12.37 3.29
C ASN A 7 -21.21 -10.98 3.56
N GLN A 8 -21.62 -10.33 4.65
CA GLN A 8 -21.05 -9.06 5.11
C GLN A 8 -19.62 -9.36 5.58
N LYS A 9 -18.68 -9.29 4.65
CA LYS A 9 -17.26 -9.25 5.00
C LYS A 9 -17.06 -8.04 5.90
N GLU A 10 -16.57 -8.27 7.11
CA GLU A 10 -16.15 -7.20 7.99
C GLU A 10 -15.16 -6.30 7.24
N PRO A 11 -15.26 -4.97 7.37
CA PRO A 11 -14.32 -4.07 6.72
C PRO A 11 -12.91 -4.36 7.25
N VAL A 12 -11.95 -4.53 6.34
CA VAL A 12 -10.56 -4.76 6.72
C VAL A 12 -10.06 -3.52 7.46
N PRO A 13 -9.47 -3.65 8.66
CA PRO A 13 -8.95 -2.51 9.38
C PRO A 13 -7.88 -1.80 8.54
N GLU A 14 -7.94 -0.48 8.52
CA GLU A 14 -6.95 0.37 7.86
C GLU A 14 -5.92 0.85 8.88
N VAL A 15 -4.66 0.95 8.45
CA VAL A 15 -3.55 1.36 9.29
C VAL A 15 -2.65 2.35 8.55
N GLU A 16 -2.12 3.33 9.28
CA GLU A 16 -1.08 4.21 8.78
C GLU A 16 0.17 3.39 8.47
N THR A 17 0.54 3.38 7.20
CA THR A 17 1.68 2.62 6.70
C THR A 17 2.65 3.57 6.02
N THR A 18 3.92 3.52 6.44
CA THR A 18 5.00 4.19 5.71
C THR A 18 5.23 3.49 4.38
N VAL A 19 5.15 4.25 3.30
CA VAL A 19 5.37 3.80 1.94
C VAL A 19 6.44 4.65 1.27
N TRP A 20 7.15 4.06 0.33
CA TRP A 20 7.88 4.76 -0.71
C TRP A 20 6.90 5.12 -1.82
N ALA A 21 6.66 6.41 -2.04
CA ALA A 21 5.88 6.91 -3.15
C ALA A 21 6.82 7.44 -4.24
N CYS A 22 6.52 7.13 -5.50
CA CYS A 22 7.28 7.67 -6.62
C CYS A 22 7.19 9.20 -6.65
N THR A 23 8.29 9.86 -7.00
CA THR A 23 8.34 11.33 -7.14
C THR A 23 7.87 11.81 -8.51
N ASN A 24 7.68 10.90 -9.47
CA ASN A 24 7.22 11.23 -10.80
C ASN A 24 5.69 11.33 -10.84
N ASP A 25 5.17 12.49 -11.23
CA ASP A 25 3.73 12.77 -11.28
C ASP A 25 2.98 11.91 -12.33
N ASP A 26 3.68 11.42 -13.35
CA ASP A 26 3.14 10.47 -14.34
C ASP A 26 3.14 9.02 -13.83
N CYS A 27 3.65 8.77 -12.62
CA CYS A 27 3.76 7.44 -12.03
C CYS A 27 3.09 7.34 -10.66
N ASN A 28 1.99 6.59 -10.59
CA ASN A 28 1.28 6.31 -9.34
C ASN A 28 1.91 5.17 -8.51
N GLY A 29 3.18 4.85 -8.76
CA GLY A 29 3.88 3.76 -8.11
C GLY A 29 4.14 4.06 -6.63
N PHE A 30 3.78 3.13 -5.75
CA PHE A 30 4.23 3.13 -4.37
C PHE A 30 4.51 1.71 -3.88
N MET A 31 5.36 1.58 -2.88
CA MET A 31 5.65 0.31 -2.21
C MET A 31 5.74 0.55 -0.70
N ARG A 32 5.39 -0.45 0.10
CA ARG A 32 5.56 -0.34 1.56
C ARG A 32 7.05 -0.32 1.91
N GLU A 33 7.42 0.44 2.93
CA GLU A 33 8.81 0.57 3.38
C GLU A 33 9.46 -0.79 3.69
N ASN A 34 8.68 -1.71 4.27
CA ASN A 34 9.14 -3.06 4.67
C ASN A 34 9.48 -4.00 3.49
N PHE A 35 9.30 -3.57 2.24
CA PHE A 35 9.59 -4.38 1.05
C PHE A 35 10.90 -3.99 0.36
N THR A 36 11.65 -3.05 0.94
CA THR A 36 13.01 -2.72 0.50
C THR A 36 13.95 -2.69 1.70
N PHE A 37 15.18 -3.15 1.49
CA PHE A 37 16.27 -3.01 2.45
C PHE A 37 17.13 -1.77 2.13
N GLU A 38 16.86 -1.11 1.01
CA GLU A 38 17.59 0.09 0.58
C GLU A 38 17.07 1.34 1.29
N GLU A 39 17.98 2.22 1.70
CA GLU A 39 17.61 3.47 2.35
C GLU A 39 16.86 4.42 1.42
N LYS A 40 17.05 4.30 0.10
CA LYS A 40 16.39 5.09 -0.94
C LYS A 40 16.19 4.24 -2.19
N PRO A 41 15.06 3.52 -2.31
CA PRO A 41 14.78 2.71 -3.49
C PRO A 41 14.40 3.59 -4.68
N HIS A 42 14.66 3.07 -5.87
CA HIS A 42 14.08 3.60 -7.12
C HIS A 42 12.77 2.88 -7.46
N CYS A 43 11.86 3.59 -8.12
CA CYS A 43 10.57 3.03 -8.51
C CYS A 43 10.76 1.90 -9.54
N PRO A 44 10.24 0.69 -9.32
CA PRO A 44 10.41 -0.42 -10.28
C PRO A 44 9.61 -0.24 -11.58
N LEU A 45 8.71 0.75 -11.64
CA LEU A 45 7.87 1.00 -12.81
C LEU A 45 8.49 2.02 -13.78
N CYS A 46 9.07 3.10 -13.25
CA CYS A 46 9.59 4.22 -14.04
C CYS A 46 11.03 4.59 -13.69
N HIS A 47 11.66 3.89 -12.74
CA HIS A 47 13.04 4.06 -12.28
C HIS A 47 13.35 5.45 -11.70
N SER A 48 12.32 6.26 -11.45
CA SER A 48 12.46 7.54 -10.78
C SER A 48 12.68 7.35 -9.28
N ASP A 49 13.18 8.38 -8.61
CA ASP A 49 13.38 8.36 -7.17
C ASP A 49 12.05 8.17 -6.42
N MET A 50 12.15 7.62 -5.21
CA MET A 50 11.02 7.50 -4.31
C MET A 50 11.24 8.31 -3.03
N LYS A 51 10.15 8.83 -2.48
CA LYS A 51 10.12 9.56 -1.20
C LYS A 51 9.27 8.80 -0.18
N LYS A 52 9.63 8.90 1.11
CA LYS A 52 8.79 8.35 2.18
C LYS A 52 7.54 9.20 2.36
N GLU A 53 6.39 8.55 2.42
CA GLU A 53 5.08 9.14 2.66
C GLU A 53 4.29 8.20 3.57
N VAL A 54 3.36 8.75 4.37
CA VAL A 54 2.45 7.94 5.17
C VAL A 54 1.13 7.81 4.42
N ARG A 55 0.67 6.57 4.23
CA ARG A 55 -0.63 6.29 3.61
C ARG A 55 -1.46 5.37 4.48
N VAL A 56 -2.77 5.62 4.51
CA VAL A 56 -3.74 4.75 5.15
C VAL A 56 -4.02 3.58 4.19
N LEU A 57 -3.61 2.38 4.58
CA LEU A 57 -3.76 1.17 3.76
C LEU A 57 -4.40 0.06 4.61
N PRO A 58 -5.15 -0.87 4.00
CA PRO A 58 -5.63 -2.05 4.70
C PRO A 58 -4.46 -2.85 5.30
N VAL A 59 -4.67 -3.41 6.49
CA VAL A 59 -3.71 -4.36 7.06
C VAL A 59 -3.56 -5.55 6.11
N ILE A 60 -2.32 -5.93 5.78
CA ILE A 60 -2.08 -7.18 5.06
C ILE A 60 -2.28 -8.28 6.08
N GLY A 61 -3.35 -9.07 5.90
CA GLY A 61 -3.58 -10.27 6.70
C GLY A 61 -2.43 -11.24 6.51
N SER A 62 -1.75 -11.58 7.60
CA SER A 62 -0.77 -12.67 7.70
C SER A 62 -1.40 -14.03 7.49
#